data_AF-A0A2D9PR39-F1
#
_entry.id   AF-A0A2D9PR39-F1
#
_cell.length_a   1.000
_cell.length_b   1.000
_cell.length_c   1.000
_cell.angle_alpha   90.00
_cell.angle_beta   90.00
_cell.angle_gamma   90.00
#
_symmetry.space_group_name_H-M   'P 1'
#
loop_
_entity.id
_entity.type
_entity.pdbx_description
1 polymer ?
#
loop_
_entity_poly.entity_id
_entity_poly.type
_entity_poly.pdbx_seq_one_letter_code
_entity_poly.pdbx_strand_id
1 'polypeptide(L)'
;MIDRGGNIAWGDTLPKILKFTEGGLVVYGAFVGGLIGCSIFLFRRKLPKLATLDLIAPALALGMFFGRLGCFMNGCCYGGLCTDDLWGVQFPIGSPPYMRHLDQGLLFDRPLKQRGIEADFDYRSNYLWKGRITAVQPDSLGQAGGLHQGDTINIEMRLVDGAFSEYYEKGLFGETAFLLKNGGRVLDNLTVKEMPARSLKVYPAQIYSSINGGLLCLLLWAYFPYRKRDGQILALVFIFYPISRFLLEWVRSDELGQLGTQLTISQLFSVLTMLFGIGLWTYTTIRKQPLAYPSRSSLELAKPSDT
;
A
#
# COMPACT_ATOMS: atom_id res chain seq x y z
N MET A 1 6.63 -2.54 24.64
CA MET A 1 6.38 -3.98 24.51
C MET A 1 5.44 -4.36 25.63
N ILE A 2 4.29 -4.92 25.29
CA ILE A 2 3.29 -5.36 26.27
C ILE A 2 3.83 -6.68 26.85
N ASP A 3 4.01 -6.77 28.17
CA ASP A 3 4.32 -8.04 28.82
C ASP A 3 3.19 -9.05 28.52
N ARG A 4 3.43 -10.37 28.58
CA ARG A 4 2.41 -11.40 28.34
C ARG A 4 1.16 -11.25 29.23
N GLY A 5 1.21 -10.43 30.28
CA GLY A 5 0.10 -10.01 31.12
C GLY A 5 -0.59 -8.67 30.76
N GLY A 6 -0.30 -8.04 29.62
CA GLY A 6 -1.00 -6.82 29.19
C GLY A 6 -0.43 -5.50 29.73
N ASN A 7 0.60 -5.54 30.58
CA ASN A 7 1.16 -4.35 31.22
C ASN A 7 2.17 -3.64 30.31
N ILE A 8 2.01 -2.31 30.18
CA ILE A 8 2.92 -1.45 29.41
C ILE A 8 4.09 -1.07 30.32
N ALA A 9 5.28 -1.61 30.05
CA ALA A 9 6.52 -1.18 30.70
C ALA A 9 6.92 0.20 30.17
N TRP A 10 6.49 1.26 30.85
CA TRP A 10 6.74 2.65 30.45
C TRP A 10 8.23 3.01 30.40
N GLY A 11 9.05 2.42 31.28
CA GLY A 11 10.50 2.63 31.34
C GLY A 11 11.24 2.25 30.05
N ASP A 12 10.82 1.17 29.38
CA ASP A 12 11.40 0.74 28.10
C ASP A 12 10.71 1.38 26.90
N THR A 13 9.46 1.81 27.07
CA THR A 13 8.62 2.33 25.97
C THR A 13 8.94 3.79 25.67
N LEU A 14 9.17 4.63 26.69
CA LEU A 14 9.52 6.05 26.52
C LEU A 14 10.80 6.28 25.70
N PRO A 15 11.93 5.59 25.98
CA PRO A 15 13.13 5.71 25.15
C PRO A 15 12.88 5.27 23.71
N LYS A 16 12.07 4.22 23.49
CA LYS A 16 11.72 3.73 22.15
C LYS A 16 10.83 4.70 21.38
N ILE A 17 9.93 5.43 22.05
CA ILE A 17 9.14 6.50 21.41
C ILE A 17 10.04 7.62 20.88
N LEU A 18 11.13 7.94 21.60
CA LEU A 18 12.10 8.96 21.19
C LEU A 18 13.06 8.47 20.09
N LYS A 19 13.16 7.16 19.88
CA LYS A 19 13.96 6.57 18.80
C LYS A 19 13.19 6.53 17.48
N PHE A 20 12.96 7.71 16.91
CA PHE A 20 12.31 7.85 15.60
C PHE A 20 13.12 7.26 14.42
N THR A 21 14.38 6.89 14.64
CA THR A 21 15.26 6.26 13.65
C THR A 21 15.05 4.75 13.50
N GLU A 22 14.39 4.09 14.46
CA GLU A 22 14.09 2.65 14.40
C GLU A 22 12.86 2.32 13.52
N GLY A 23 12.27 3.33 12.87
CA GLY A 23 11.07 3.19 12.03
C GLY A 23 9.76 3.35 12.80
N GLY A 24 8.64 2.91 12.22
CA GLY A 24 7.31 2.98 12.90
C GLY A 24 6.55 4.30 12.77
N LEU A 25 6.93 5.17 11.82
CA LEU A 25 6.19 6.39 11.53
C LEU A 25 4.89 6.07 10.78
N VAL A 26 3.76 6.30 11.46
CA VAL A 26 2.44 6.10 10.88
C VAL A 26 1.96 7.38 10.19
N VAL A 27 1.53 7.27 8.93
CA VAL A 27 1.09 8.40 8.08
C VAL A 27 -0.04 9.21 8.74
N TYR A 28 -0.92 8.58 9.52
CA TYR A 28 -2.02 9.27 10.21
C TYR A 28 -1.51 10.35 11.19
N GLY A 29 -0.39 10.09 11.88
CA GLY A 29 0.20 11.08 12.80
C GLY A 29 0.71 12.31 12.07
N ALA A 30 1.39 12.11 10.94
CA ALA A 30 1.85 13.21 10.09
C ALA A 30 0.69 14.01 9.50
N PHE A 31 -0.41 13.34 9.12
CA PHE A 31 -1.61 14.00 8.59
C PHE A 31 -2.30 14.88 9.65
N VAL A 32 -2.58 14.31 10.83
CA VAL A 32 -3.24 15.05 11.92
C VAL A 32 -2.35 16.19 12.43
N GLY A 33 -1.06 15.92 12.67
CA GLY A 33 -0.10 16.92 13.09
C GLY A 33 0.07 18.03 12.07
N GLY A 34 0.15 17.68 10.78
CA GLY A 34 0.22 18.62 9.67
C GLY A 34 -1.02 19.51 9.56
N LEU A 35 -2.22 18.93 9.68
CA LEU A 35 -3.48 19.70 9.67
C LEU A 35 -3.58 20.67 10.84
N ILE A 36 -3.25 20.22 12.06
CA ILE A 36 -3.27 21.06 13.26
C ILE A 36 -2.24 22.18 13.14
N GLY A 37 -1.00 21.84 12.79
CA GLY A 37 0.08 22.81 12.62
C GLY A 37 -0.22 23.85 11.55
N CYS A 38 -0.71 23.41 10.39
CA CYS A 38 -1.13 24.30 9.31
C CYS A 38 -2.27 25.21 9.76
N SER A 39 -3.29 24.66 10.42
CA SER A 39 -4.42 25.43 10.94
C SER A 39 -3.94 26.50 11.91
N ILE A 40 -3.19 26.13 12.95
CA ILE A 40 -2.63 27.07 13.95
C ILE A 40 -1.83 28.17 13.25
N PHE A 41 -0.99 27.82 12.29
CA PHE A 41 -0.18 28.79 11.54
C PHE A 41 -1.06 29.79 10.77
N LEU A 42 -2.04 29.31 10.02
CA LEU A 42 -2.97 30.15 9.25
C LEU A 42 -3.76 31.10 10.17
N PHE A 43 -4.24 30.61 11.30
CA PHE A 43 -4.99 31.43 12.28
C PHE A 43 -4.10 32.46 12.96
N ARG A 44 -2.90 32.08 13.43
CA ARG A 44 -1.98 33.00 14.12
C ARG A 44 -1.45 34.10 13.19
N ARG A 45 -1.22 33.77 11.92
CA ARG A 45 -0.72 34.72 10.91
C ARG A 45 -1.82 35.48 10.18
N LYS A 46 -3.11 35.19 10.47
CA LYS A 46 -4.27 35.83 9.82
C LYS A 46 -4.22 35.77 8.29
N LEU A 47 -3.68 34.68 7.75
CA LEU A 47 -3.52 34.51 6.31
C LEU A 47 -4.85 34.17 5.63
N PRO A 48 -5.03 34.54 4.35
CA PRO A 48 -6.19 34.15 3.56
C PRO A 48 -6.20 32.62 3.37
N LYS A 49 -6.98 31.93 4.20
CA LYS A 49 -6.96 30.46 4.36
C LYS A 49 -7.03 29.70 3.03
N LEU A 50 -8.03 30.01 2.19
CA LEU A 50 -8.23 29.32 0.91
C LEU A 50 -7.09 29.59 -0.08
N ALA A 51 -6.57 30.82 -0.13
CA ALA A 51 -5.47 31.18 -1.01
C ALA A 51 -4.18 30.45 -0.60
N THR A 52 -3.92 30.33 0.70
CA THR A 52 -2.76 29.61 1.21
C THR A 52 -2.89 28.10 0.99
N LEU A 53 -4.09 27.52 1.16
CA LEU A 53 -4.33 26.10 0.87
C LEU A 53 -4.19 25.79 -0.63
N ASP A 54 -4.65 26.68 -1.50
CA ASP A 54 -4.43 26.57 -2.96
C ASP A 54 -2.95 26.54 -3.32
N LEU A 55 -2.12 27.30 -2.60
CA LEU A 55 -0.66 27.30 -2.79
C LEU A 55 0.00 25.99 -2.31
N ILE A 56 -0.51 25.41 -1.21
CA ILE A 56 0.03 24.17 -0.64
C ILE A 56 -0.37 22.93 -1.45
N ALA A 57 -1.54 22.96 -2.10
CA ALA A 57 -2.14 21.82 -2.80
C ALA A 57 -1.21 21.13 -3.83
N PRO A 58 -0.56 21.83 -4.79
CA PRO A 58 0.37 21.20 -5.72
C PRO A 58 1.56 20.51 -5.03
N ALA A 59 2.10 21.12 -3.96
CA ALA A 59 3.20 20.54 -3.19
C ALA A 59 2.79 19.24 -2.49
N LEU A 60 1.55 19.14 -1.99
CA LEU A 60 1.02 17.89 -1.44
C LEU A 60 0.89 16.80 -2.50
N ALA A 61 0.41 17.14 -3.70
CA ALA A 61 0.33 16.20 -4.82
C ALA A 61 1.73 15.70 -5.24
N LEU A 62 2.72 16.59 -5.26
CA LEU A 62 4.12 16.22 -5.50
C LEU A 62 4.70 15.34 -4.39
N GLY A 63 4.41 15.65 -3.14
CA GLY A 63 4.79 14.80 -2.00
C GLY A 63 4.20 13.39 -2.12
N MET A 64 2.98 13.28 -2.64
CA MET A 64 2.36 12.00 -2.92
C MET A 64 3.08 11.21 -4.02
N PHE A 65 3.50 11.87 -5.11
CA PHE A 65 4.28 11.25 -6.18
C PHE A 65 5.54 10.56 -5.63
N PHE A 66 6.35 11.30 -4.88
CA PHE A 66 7.59 10.77 -4.30
C PHE A 66 7.34 9.75 -3.20
N GLY A 67 6.35 9.99 -2.33
CA GLY A 67 6.00 9.04 -1.27
C GLY A 67 5.63 7.67 -1.82
N ARG A 68 4.90 7.62 -2.94
CA ARG A 68 4.51 6.36 -3.59
C ARG A 68 5.65 5.70 -4.36
N LEU A 69 6.60 6.47 -4.90
CA LEU A 69 7.85 5.91 -5.42
C LEU A 69 8.67 5.26 -4.30
N GLY A 70 8.74 5.91 -3.13
CA GLY A 70 9.35 5.32 -1.93
C GLY A 70 8.67 4.01 -1.52
N CYS A 71 7.33 3.95 -1.54
CA CYS A 71 6.60 2.70 -1.29
C CYS A 71 6.94 1.60 -2.30
N PHE A 72 7.11 1.95 -3.58
CA PHE A 72 7.52 1.00 -4.61
C PHE A 72 8.92 0.45 -4.35
N MET A 73 9.90 1.31 -4.04
CA MET A 73 11.27 0.90 -3.73
C MET A 73 11.34 0.02 -2.47
N ASN A 74 10.50 0.29 -1.48
CA ASN A 74 10.38 -0.52 -0.26
C ASN A 74 9.58 -1.83 -0.48
N GLY A 75 8.84 -1.94 -1.60
CA GLY A 75 7.96 -3.07 -1.87
C GLY A 75 6.73 -3.14 -0.97
N CYS A 76 6.19 -2.01 -0.48
CA CYS A 76 4.97 -2.01 0.33
C CYS A 76 3.75 -1.46 -0.44
N CYS A 77 2.53 -1.81 0.00
CA CYS A 77 1.26 -1.33 -0.56
C CYS A 77 1.00 -1.68 -2.04
N TYR A 78 1.42 -2.87 -2.49
CA TYR A 78 1.14 -3.40 -3.83
C TYR A 78 -0.35 -3.73 -4.01
N GLY A 79 -0.77 -4.06 -5.25
CA GLY A 79 -2.13 -4.51 -5.57
C GLY A 79 -2.25 -6.03 -5.61
N GLY A 80 -3.34 -6.56 -6.17
CA GLY A 80 -3.55 -8.00 -6.27
C GLY A 80 -2.51 -8.76 -7.10
N LEU A 81 -2.58 -10.09 -7.06
CA LEU A 81 -1.84 -10.97 -7.96
C LEU A 81 -2.19 -10.63 -9.42
N CYS A 82 -1.17 -10.58 -10.27
CA CYS A 82 -1.30 -10.26 -11.68
C CYS A 82 -0.93 -11.48 -12.52
N THR A 83 -1.85 -11.93 -13.35
CA THR A 83 -1.62 -13.03 -14.30
C THR A 83 -0.93 -12.56 -15.59
N ASP A 84 -0.93 -11.24 -15.85
CA ASP A 84 -0.40 -10.67 -17.09
C ASP A 84 1.11 -10.40 -17.01
N ASP A 85 1.81 -10.68 -18.12
CA ASP A 85 3.25 -10.49 -18.20
C ASP A 85 3.68 -9.02 -18.31
N LEU A 86 2.84 -8.16 -18.90
CA LEU A 86 3.15 -6.76 -19.20
C LEU A 86 2.98 -5.82 -17.99
N TRP A 87 2.01 -6.11 -17.12
CA TRP A 87 1.59 -5.20 -16.05
C TRP A 87 2.00 -5.66 -14.66
N GLY A 88 2.56 -6.87 -14.55
CA GLY A 88 2.99 -7.48 -13.29
C GLY A 88 4.45 -7.16 -12.95
N VAL A 89 4.70 -6.76 -11.70
CA VAL A 89 6.06 -6.58 -11.17
C VAL A 89 6.35 -7.67 -10.13
N GLN A 90 7.61 -8.10 -10.06
CA GLN A 90 8.09 -9.06 -9.07
C GLN A 90 9.15 -8.42 -8.17
N PHE A 91 9.13 -8.78 -6.90
CA PHE A 91 10.05 -8.25 -5.89
C PHE A 91 11.02 -9.35 -5.41
N PRO A 92 12.24 -8.97 -4.97
CA PRO A 92 13.26 -9.93 -4.53
C PRO A 92 12.88 -10.65 -3.24
N ILE A 93 13.60 -11.74 -2.93
CA ILE A 93 13.44 -12.51 -1.71
C ILE A 93 13.44 -11.61 -0.46
N GLY A 94 12.44 -11.85 0.38
CA GLY A 94 12.16 -11.18 1.65
C GLY A 94 11.81 -9.70 1.62
N SER A 95 11.52 -9.17 0.43
CA SER A 95 10.60 -8.05 0.32
C SER A 95 9.22 -8.38 0.95
N PRO A 96 8.44 -7.38 1.39
CA PRO A 96 7.10 -7.60 1.94
C PRO A 96 6.14 -8.45 1.06
N PRO A 97 6.07 -8.29 -0.28
CA PRO A 97 5.25 -9.14 -1.15
C PRO A 97 5.74 -10.57 -1.20
N TYR A 98 7.06 -10.79 -1.22
CA TYR A 98 7.60 -12.14 -1.15
C TYR A 98 7.16 -12.85 0.12
N MET A 99 7.31 -12.18 1.28
CA MET A 99 6.93 -12.76 2.57
C MET A 99 5.44 -13.03 2.67
N ARG A 100 4.60 -12.14 2.16
CA ARG A 100 3.14 -12.35 2.16
C ARG A 100 2.73 -13.53 1.28
N HIS A 101 3.31 -13.69 0.10
CA HIS A 101 3.05 -14.86 -0.74
C HIS A 101 3.57 -16.16 -0.10
N LEU A 102 4.69 -16.10 0.62
CA LEU A 102 5.18 -17.24 1.40
C LEU A 102 4.19 -17.59 2.52
N ASP A 103 3.72 -16.60 3.28
CA ASP A 103 2.75 -16.79 4.37
C ASP A 103 1.37 -17.29 3.86
N GLN A 104 1.02 -16.96 2.62
CA GLN A 104 -0.18 -17.50 1.94
C GLN A 104 0.07 -18.87 1.30
N GLY A 105 1.29 -19.41 1.37
CA GLY A 105 1.64 -20.70 0.77
C GLY A 105 1.75 -20.69 -0.77
N LEU A 106 1.56 -19.54 -1.41
CA LEU A 106 1.53 -19.40 -2.87
C LEU A 106 2.89 -19.70 -3.53
N LEU A 107 3.98 -19.62 -2.78
CA LEU A 107 5.33 -19.89 -3.30
C LEU A 107 5.69 -21.38 -3.32
N PHE A 108 4.88 -22.25 -2.68
CA PHE A 108 5.13 -23.69 -2.65
C PHE A 108 4.68 -24.42 -3.93
N ASP A 109 3.90 -23.77 -4.81
CA ASP A 109 3.37 -24.40 -6.03
C ASP A 109 4.47 -24.99 -6.92
N ARG A 110 5.56 -24.24 -7.19
CA ARG A 110 6.68 -24.73 -8.01
C ARG A 110 7.39 -25.95 -7.42
N PRO A 111 7.89 -25.91 -6.17
CA PRO A 111 8.61 -27.07 -5.63
C PRO A 111 7.69 -28.27 -5.37
N LEU A 112 6.39 -28.08 -5.20
CA LEU A 112 5.42 -29.18 -5.11
C LEU A 112 5.10 -29.78 -6.47
N LYS A 113 4.93 -28.97 -7.52
CA LYS A 113 4.74 -29.47 -8.90
C LYS A 113 5.94 -30.29 -9.38
N GLN A 114 7.16 -29.92 -9.00
CA GLN A 114 8.36 -30.74 -9.25
C GLN A 114 8.29 -32.14 -8.61
N ARG A 115 7.47 -32.30 -7.57
CA ARG A 115 7.21 -33.57 -6.88
C ARG A 115 5.90 -34.22 -7.32
N GLY A 116 5.25 -33.65 -8.34
CA GLY A 116 3.95 -34.08 -8.86
C GLY A 116 2.77 -33.84 -7.92
N ILE A 117 2.88 -32.88 -7.00
CA ILE A 117 1.83 -32.53 -6.04
C ILE A 117 1.28 -31.16 -6.41
N GLU A 118 -0.04 -31.05 -6.57
CA GLU A 118 -0.75 -29.78 -6.59
C GLU A 118 -1.58 -29.66 -5.33
N ALA A 119 -1.43 -28.56 -4.62
CA ALA A 119 -2.14 -28.31 -3.38
C ALA A 119 -2.49 -26.84 -3.26
N ASP A 120 -3.67 -26.58 -2.70
CA ASP A 120 -4.11 -25.26 -2.32
C ASP A 120 -3.84 -25.06 -0.82
N PHE A 121 -3.24 -23.93 -0.46
CA PHE A 121 -2.82 -23.66 0.91
C PHE A 121 -3.71 -22.62 1.56
N ASP A 122 -4.12 -22.90 2.79
CA ASP A 122 -4.70 -21.91 3.67
C ASP A 122 -3.60 -20.98 4.23
N TYR A 123 -4.03 -19.99 5.02
CA TYR A 123 -3.11 -19.08 5.70
C TYR A 123 -2.18 -19.78 6.69
N ARG A 124 -0.95 -19.28 6.81
CA ARG A 124 0.03 -19.73 7.81
C ARG A 124 -0.44 -19.46 9.24
N SER A 125 -0.35 -20.46 10.11
CA SER A 125 -0.55 -20.32 11.56
C SER A 125 0.58 -21.03 12.32
N ASN A 126 1.21 -20.36 13.29
CA ASN A 126 2.26 -20.95 14.14
C ASN A 126 3.35 -21.73 13.37
N TYR A 127 3.93 -21.15 12.31
CA TYR A 127 4.96 -21.77 11.47
C TYR A 127 4.52 -22.99 10.65
N LEU A 128 3.22 -23.24 10.60
CA LEU A 128 2.59 -24.34 9.88
C LEU A 128 1.69 -23.78 8.76
N TRP A 129 1.87 -24.29 7.54
CA TRP A 129 0.91 -24.15 6.46
C TRP A 129 0.12 -25.44 6.34
N LYS A 130 -1.20 -25.32 6.27
CA LYS A 130 -2.10 -26.44 5.98
C LYS A 130 -2.59 -26.28 4.56
N GLY A 131 -2.43 -27.33 3.76
CA GLY A 131 -2.92 -27.35 2.38
C GLY A 131 -3.75 -28.58 2.12
N ARG A 132 -4.64 -28.48 1.13
CA ARG A 132 -5.40 -29.61 0.60
C ARG A 132 -4.89 -29.95 -0.79
N ILE A 133 -4.63 -31.23 -1.02
CA ILE A 133 -4.18 -31.70 -2.33
C ILE A 133 -5.32 -31.61 -3.33
N THR A 134 -5.09 -30.88 -4.42
CA THR A 134 -6.04 -30.72 -5.54
C THR A 134 -5.79 -31.75 -6.63
N ALA A 135 -4.53 -32.14 -6.87
CA ALA A 135 -4.17 -33.19 -7.81
C ALA A 135 -2.81 -33.82 -7.47
N VAL A 136 -2.63 -35.09 -7.85
CA VAL A 136 -1.35 -35.80 -7.75
C VAL A 136 -1.06 -36.43 -9.11
N GLN A 137 0.12 -36.17 -9.66
CA GLN A 137 0.54 -36.76 -10.94
C GLN A 137 0.90 -38.24 -10.76
N PRO A 138 0.55 -39.11 -11.74
CA PRO A 138 0.95 -40.51 -11.72
C PRO A 138 2.48 -40.65 -11.83
N ASP A 139 3.05 -41.67 -11.17
CA ASP A 139 4.49 -41.96 -11.09
C ASP A 139 5.36 -40.88 -10.41
N SER A 140 4.74 -40.04 -9.57
CA SER A 140 5.42 -38.96 -8.85
C SER A 140 5.79 -39.33 -7.41
N LEU A 141 6.68 -38.53 -6.79
CA LEU A 141 7.00 -38.65 -5.36
C LEU A 141 5.76 -38.51 -4.48
N GLY A 142 4.77 -37.70 -4.90
CA GLY A 142 3.49 -37.60 -4.22
C GLY A 142 2.74 -38.93 -4.16
N GLN A 143 2.64 -39.64 -5.29
CA GLN A 143 1.97 -40.95 -5.35
C GLN A 143 2.78 -42.03 -4.61
N ALA A 144 4.11 -42.03 -4.75
CA ALA A 144 4.99 -42.94 -4.00
C ALA A 144 4.90 -42.72 -2.48
N GLY A 145 4.59 -41.48 -2.06
CA GLY A 145 4.27 -41.12 -0.68
C GLY A 145 2.87 -41.50 -0.20
N GLY A 146 2.05 -42.10 -1.08
CA GLY A 146 0.67 -42.52 -0.79
C GLY A 146 -0.34 -41.36 -0.72
N LEU A 147 -0.04 -40.22 -1.36
CA LEU A 147 -0.94 -39.07 -1.38
C LEU A 147 -2.05 -39.24 -2.41
N HIS A 148 -3.27 -38.90 -2.00
CA HIS A 148 -4.46 -38.88 -2.84
C HIS A 148 -5.06 -37.47 -2.92
N GLN A 149 -5.85 -37.23 -3.95
CA GLN A 149 -6.64 -36.01 -4.07
C GLN A 149 -7.57 -35.87 -2.85
N GLY A 150 -7.59 -34.68 -2.24
CA GLY A 150 -8.37 -34.39 -1.03
C GLY A 150 -7.62 -34.61 0.28
N ASP A 151 -6.44 -35.25 0.27
CA ASP A 151 -5.61 -35.39 1.47
C ASP A 151 -5.10 -34.02 1.96
N THR A 152 -4.89 -33.93 3.26
CA THR A 152 -4.34 -32.73 3.91
C THR A 152 -2.83 -32.86 4.09
N ILE A 153 -2.09 -31.86 3.62
CA ILE A 153 -0.65 -31.75 3.82
C ILE A 153 -0.31 -30.59 4.73
N ASN A 154 0.76 -30.79 5.48
CA ASN A 154 1.29 -29.81 6.41
C ASN A 154 2.70 -29.46 5.98
N ILE A 155 2.99 -28.18 5.78
CA ILE A 155 4.35 -27.69 5.62
C ILE A 155 4.73 -27.03 6.94
N GLU A 156 5.77 -27.53 7.60
CA GLU A 156 6.29 -26.93 8.84
C GLU A 156 7.63 -26.27 8.56
N MET A 157 7.78 -25.01 8.95
CA MET A 157 9.09 -24.37 8.92
C MET A 157 9.89 -24.87 10.12
N ARG A 158 11.00 -25.58 9.86
CA ARG A 158 11.98 -25.89 10.90
C ARG A 158 12.96 -24.74 10.98
N LEU A 159 12.75 -23.87 11.97
CA LEU A 159 13.72 -22.85 12.34
C LEU A 159 14.86 -23.54 13.10
N VAL A 160 16.10 -23.31 12.66
CA VAL A 160 17.24 -23.30 13.60
C VAL A 160 17.00 -22.08 14.53
N ASP A 161 17.62 -21.98 15.70
CA ASP A 161 17.21 -21.00 16.73
C ASP A 161 17.14 -19.51 16.26
N GLY A 162 15.94 -18.89 16.30
CA GLY A 162 15.72 -17.45 16.03
C GLY A 162 14.33 -17.10 15.47
N ALA A 163 13.97 -15.80 15.45
CA ALA A 163 12.71 -15.33 14.85
C ALA A 163 12.83 -15.13 13.34
N PHE A 164 11.76 -15.35 12.57
CA PHE A 164 11.79 -15.25 11.09
C PHE A 164 12.30 -13.89 10.55
N SER A 165 12.05 -12.79 11.25
CA SER A 165 12.60 -11.46 10.91
C SER A 165 14.12 -11.39 11.08
N GLU A 166 14.65 -12.08 12.09
CA GLU A 166 16.08 -12.16 12.40
C GLU A 166 16.84 -12.96 11.33
N TYR A 167 16.22 -14.01 10.77
CA TYR A 167 16.75 -14.77 9.65
C TYR A 167 16.87 -13.96 8.36
N TYR A 168 15.95 -13.01 8.14
CA TYR A 168 16.01 -12.10 7.02
C TYR A 168 17.15 -11.08 7.19
N GLU A 169 17.28 -10.47 8.36
CA GLU A 169 18.37 -9.51 8.66
C GLU A 169 19.76 -10.16 8.62
N LYS A 170 19.87 -11.42 9.05
CA LYS A 170 21.13 -12.18 9.06
C LYS A 170 21.45 -12.90 7.76
N GLY A 171 20.58 -12.84 6.75
CA GLY A 171 20.79 -13.54 5.47
C GLY A 171 20.79 -15.07 5.56
N LEU A 172 20.28 -15.62 6.67
CA LEU A 172 20.27 -17.06 6.99
C LEU A 172 19.12 -17.82 6.30
N PHE A 173 18.43 -17.20 5.35
CA PHE A 173 17.32 -17.81 4.62
C PHE A 173 17.72 -19.12 3.93
N GLY A 174 18.99 -19.25 3.49
CA GLY A 174 19.51 -20.46 2.85
C GLY A 174 19.57 -21.72 3.74
N GLU A 175 19.47 -21.57 5.07
CA GLU A 175 19.58 -22.65 6.05
C GLU A 175 18.22 -23.15 6.56
N THR A 176 17.12 -22.49 6.17
CA THR A 176 15.77 -22.90 6.58
C THR A 176 15.23 -24.01 5.67
N ALA A 177 14.69 -25.06 6.29
CA ALA A 177 14.05 -26.18 5.61
C ALA A 177 12.56 -26.23 5.98
N PHE A 178 11.73 -26.52 4.99
CA PHE A 178 10.31 -26.78 5.20
C PHE A 178 10.05 -28.28 5.11
N LEU A 179 9.45 -28.83 6.16
CA LEU A 179 9.14 -30.25 6.23
C LEU A 179 7.75 -30.46 5.65
N LEU A 180 7.66 -31.19 4.54
CA LEU A 180 6.39 -31.64 4.01
C LEU A 180 5.93 -32.87 4.80
N LYS A 181 4.79 -32.78 5.47
CA LYS A 181 4.23 -33.85 6.29
C LYS A 181 2.83 -34.25 5.83
N ASN A 182 2.54 -35.55 5.87
CA ASN A 182 1.19 -36.10 5.82
C ASN A 182 0.93 -36.90 7.11
N GLY A 183 -0.09 -36.50 7.89
CA GLY A 183 -0.45 -37.20 9.13
C GLY A 183 0.68 -37.37 10.17
N GLY A 184 1.72 -36.53 10.13
CA GLY A 184 2.90 -36.61 11.00
C GLY A 184 4.13 -37.30 10.40
N ARG A 185 3.99 -38.01 9.27
CA ARG A 185 5.12 -38.58 8.51
C ARG A 185 5.76 -37.51 7.65
N VAL A 186 7.09 -37.31 7.78
CA VAL A 186 7.87 -36.45 6.88
C VAL A 186 8.00 -37.14 5.53
N LEU A 187 7.49 -36.49 4.48
CA LEU A 187 7.54 -36.95 3.10
C LEU A 187 8.82 -36.46 2.42
N ASP A 188 9.14 -35.18 2.59
CA ASP A 188 10.35 -34.58 2.02
C ASP A 188 10.72 -33.26 2.73
N ASN A 189 11.94 -32.79 2.49
CA ASN A 189 12.47 -31.52 2.94
C ASN A 189 12.61 -30.55 1.76
N LEU A 190 11.89 -29.44 1.82
CA LEU A 190 11.99 -28.35 0.86
C LEU A 190 13.04 -27.36 1.37
N THR A 191 14.02 -27.04 0.54
CA THR A 191 14.99 -25.99 0.86
C THR A 191 14.56 -24.64 0.26
N VAL A 192 14.99 -23.53 0.87
CA VAL A 192 14.76 -22.19 0.30
C VAL A 192 15.34 -22.04 -1.10
N LYS A 193 16.39 -22.80 -1.45
CA LYS A 193 16.97 -22.79 -2.81
C LYS A 193 16.00 -23.27 -3.89
N GLU A 194 15.02 -24.10 -3.51
CA GLU A 194 13.97 -24.59 -4.41
C GLU A 194 12.82 -23.58 -4.58
N MET A 195 12.76 -22.55 -3.73
CA MET A 195 11.78 -21.48 -3.86
C MET A 195 12.14 -20.52 -4.99
N PRO A 196 11.13 -19.89 -5.62
CA PRO A 196 11.40 -18.86 -6.61
C PRO A 196 12.22 -17.72 -6.00
N ALA A 197 13.25 -17.23 -6.70
CA ALA A 197 14.09 -16.14 -6.22
C ALA A 197 13.37 -14.77 -6.07
N ARG A 198 12.13 -14.68 -6.58
CA ARG A 198 11.29 -13.49 -6.58
C ARG A 198 9.84 -13.85 -6.27
N SER A 199 9.08 -12.84 -5.83
CA SER A 199 7.65 -12.97 -5.55
C SER A 199 6.87 -13.34 -6.81
N LEU A 200 5.64 -13.84 -6.64
CA LEU A 200 4.65 -13.83 -7.72
C LEU A 200 4.42 -12.39 -8.21
N LYS A 201 3.93 -12.29 -9.44
CA LYS A 201 3.64 -11.02 -10.09
C LYS A 201 2.47 -10.34 -9.39
N VAL A 202 2.64 -9.06 -9.10
CA VAL A 202 1.61 -8.22 -8.48
C VAL A 202 1.43 -6.94 -9.29
N TYR A 203 0.21 -6.39 -9.27
CA TYR A 203 -0.04 -5.10 -9.88
C TYR A 203 0.72 -3.99 -9.11
N PRO A 204 1.53 -3.15 -9.77
CA PRO A 204 2.30 -2.09 -9.13
C PRO A 204 1.41 -0.88 -8.83
N ALA A 205 0.43 -1.05 -7.93
CA ALA A 205 -0.51 0.01 -7.53
C ALA A 205 0.19 1.29 -7.03
N GLN A 206 1.43 1.17 -6.54
CA GLN A 206 2.27 2.28 -6.14
C GLN A 206 2.66 3.16 -7.34
N ILE A 207 3.05 2.57 -8.47
CA ILE A 207 3.41 3.31 -9.68
C ILE A 207 2.20 4.07 -10.20
N TYR A 208 1.04 3.42 -10.26
CA TYR A 208 -0.20 4.07 -10.68
C TYR A 208 -0.56 5.24 -9.73
N SER A 209 -0.38 5.06 -8.43
CA SER A 209 -0.59 6.11 -7.43
C SER A 209 0.42 7.26 -7.57
N SER A 210 1.68 6.97 -7.88
CA SER A 210 2.71 7.97 -8.17
C SER A 210 2.35 8.78 -9.41
N ILE A 211 2.09 8.11 -10.54
CA ILE A 211 1.69 8.76 -11.79
C ILE A 211 0.50 9.68 -11.54
N ASN A 212 -0.51 9.21 -10.82
CA ASN A 212 -1.65 10.03 -10.46
C ASN A 212 -1.28 11.27 -9.63
N GLY A 213 -0.43 11.14 -8.61
CA GLY A 213 0.07 12.29 -7.83
C GLY A 213 0.82 13.30 -8.71
N GLY A 214 1.63 12.81 -9.66
CA GLY A 214 2.34 13.64 -10.62
C GLY A 214 1.40 14.36 -11.61
N LEU A 215 0.46 13.63 -12.21
CA LEU A 215 -0.56 14.20 -13.11
C LEU A 215 -1.44 15.23 -12.40
N LEU A 216 -1.84 14.95 -11.16
CA LEU A 216 -2.58 15.89 -10.34
C LEU A 216 -1.73 17.14 -10.05
N CYS A 217 -0.47 16.98 -9.67
CA CYS A 217 0.44 18.11 -9.48
C CYS A 217 0.56 18.97 -10.75
N LEU A 218 0.76 18.34 -11.91
CA LEU A 218 0.86 19.04 -13.20
C LEU A 218 -0.44 19.76 -13.55
N LEU A 219 -1.60 19.12 -13.36
CA LEU A 219 -2.91 19.72 -13.58
C LEU A 219 -3.09 20.97 -12.70
N LEU A 220 -2.82 20.85 -11.40
CA LEU A 220 -2.98 21.95 -10.45
C LEU A 220 -2.02 23.09 -10.77
N TRP A 221 -0.76 22.79 -11.10
CA TRP A 221 0.23 23.78 -11.51
C TRP A 221 -0.19 24.50 -12.79
N ALA A 222 -0.60 23.74 -13.82
CA ALA A 222 -1.04 24.28 -15.10
C ALA A 222 -2.30 25.14 -14.96
N TYR A 223 -3.23 24.75 -14.07
CA TYR A 223 -4.45 25.51 -13.80
C TYR A 223 -4.23 26.70 -12.84
N PHE A 224 -3.19 26.68 -12.01
CA PHE A 224 -2.89 27.72 -11.02
C PHE A 224 -2.96 29.15 -11.55
N PRO A 225 -2.37 29.52 -12.71
CA PRO A 225 -2.46 30.88 -13.25
C PRO A 225 -3.85 31.27 -13.77
N TYR A 226 -4.72 30.30 -14.05
CA TYR A 226 -6.07 30.52 -14.59
C TYR A 226 -7.16 30.58 -13.52
N ARG A 227 -6.81 30.32 -12.25
CA ARG A 227 -7.78 30.39 -11.15
C ARG A 227 -8.36 31.80 -11.07
N LYS A 228 -9.68 31.86 -10.90
CA LYS A 228 -10.43 33.13 -10.76
C LYS A 228 -10.70 33.47 -9.30
N ARG A 229 -10.63 32.46 -8.41
CA ARG A 229 -11.03 32.56 -7.02
C ARG A 229 -10.17 31.66 -6.14
N ASP A 230 -9.99 32.06 -4.89
CA ASP A 230 -9.30 31.26 -3.89
C ASP A 230 -10.13 30.03 -3.50
N GLY A 231 -9.49 28.88 -3.36
CA GLY A 231 -10.09 27.59 -3.05
C GLY A 231 -10.38 26.73 -4.28
N GLN A 232 -10.17 27.25 -5.50
CA GLN A 232 -10.41 26.48 -6.74
C GLN A 232 -9.37 25.38 -6.92
N ILE A 233 -8.11 25.62 -6.57
CA ILE A 233 -7.05 24.60 -6.68
C ILE A 233 -7.30 23.49 -5.67
N LEU A 234 -7.66 23.86 -4.45
CA LEU A 234 -8.04 22.91 -3.41
C LEU A 234 -9.27 22.08 -3.81
N ALA A 235 -10.28 22.71 -4.42
CA ALA A 235 -11.44 21.99 -4.94
C ALA A 235 -11.06 20.98 -6.02
N LEU A 236 -10.15 21.32 -6.94
CA LEU A 236 -9.66 20.38 -7.95
C LEU A 236 -8.95 19.18 -7.34
N VAL A 237 -8.17 19.35 -6.25
CA VAL A 237 -7.61 18.22 -5.49
C VAL A 237 -8.74 17.29 -5.05
N PHE A 238 -9.75 17.83 -4.37
CA PHE A 238 -10.86 17.05 -3.84
C PHE A 238 -11.77 16.44 -4.93
N ILE A 239 -11.74 16.93 -6.17
CA ILE A 239 -12.48 16.35 -7.29
C ILE A 239 -11.67 15.25 -7.98
N PHE A 240 -10.43 15.54 -8.39
CA PHE A 240 -9.66 14.63 -9.25
C PHE A 240 -8.95 13.53 -8.47
N TYR A 241 -8.48 13.80 -7.26
CA TYR A 241 -7.81 12.78 -6.46
C TYR A 241 -8.72 11.60 -6.14
N PRO A 242 -9.97 11.78 -5.67
CA PRO A 242 -10.84 10.64 -5.38
C PRO A 242 -11.24 9.83 -6.61
N ILE A 243 -11.37 10.44 -7.79
CA ILE A 243 -11.67 9.71 -9.04
C ILE A 243 -10.58 8.67 -9.30
N SER A 244 -9.32 9.09 -9.25
CA SER A 244 -8.19 8.17 -9.43
C SER A 244 -8.11 7.11 -8.34
N ARG A 245 -8.46 7.44 -7.09
CA ARG A 245 -8.48 6.48 -5.97
C ARG A 245 -9.56 5.43 -6.15
N PHE A 246 -10.74 5.85 -6.59
CA PHE A 246 -11.84 4.96 -6.92
C PHE A 246 -11.43 3.92 -7.98
N LEU A 247 -10.77 4.38 -9.05
CA LEU A 247 -10.27 3.50 -10.12
C LEU A 247 -9.15 2.56 -9.63
N LEU A 248 -8.23 3.05 -8.81
CA LEU A 248 -7.14 2.24 -8.26
C LEU A 248 -7.64 1.11 -7.35
N GLU A 249 -8.74 1.35 -6.64
CA GLU A 249 -9.30 0.35 -5.74
C GLU A 249 -9.82 -0.87 -6.50
N TRP A 250 -10.29 -0.68 -7.73
CA TRP A 250 -10.69 -1.79 -8.59
C TRP A 250 -9.50 -2.72 -8.92
N VAL A 251 -8.28 -2.17 -8.99
CA VAL A 251 -7.04 -2.94 -9.22
C VAL A 251 -6.49 -3.55 -7.93
N ARG A 252 -6.88 -3.05 -6.75
CA ARG A 252 -6.33 -3.51 -5.46
C ARG A 252 -6.95 -4.81 -4.96
N SER A 253 -8.15 -5.20 -5.39
CA SER A 253 -8.85 -6.48 -5.10
C SER A 253 -8.90 -6.97 -3.62
N ASP A 254 -8.38 -6.19 -2.66
CA ASP A 254 -8.12 -6.61 -1.29
C ASP A 254 -9.21 -6.17 -0.29
N GLU A 255 -10.15 -5.30 -0.69
CA GLU A 255 -11.24 -4.84 0.17
C GLU A 255 -12.57 -5.51 -0.21
N LEU A 256 -13.14 -6.27 0.72
CA LEU A 256 -14.51 -6.79 0.62
C LEU A 256 -15.52 -5.62 0.67
N GLY A 257 -16.59 -5.72 -0.13
CA GLY A 257 -17.68 -4.73 -0.13
C GLY A 257 -18.30 -4.57 1.27
N GLN A 258 -18.59 -3.33 1.67
CA GLN A 258 -19.16 -3.02 2.98
C GLN A 258 -20.54 -2.35 2.88
N LEU A 259 -21.28 -2.34 4.00
CA LEU A 259 -22.60 -1.71 4.15
C LEU A 259 -23.70 -2.28 3.22
N GLY A 260 -23.61 -3.57 2.86
CA GLY A 260 -24.58 -4.20 1.95
C GLY A 260 -24.48 -3.73 0.50
N THR A 261 -23.40 -3.00 0.15
CA THR A 261 -23.09 -2.59 -1.22
C THR A 261 -21.87 -3.35 -1.74
N GLN A 262 -21.70 -3.39 -3.07
CA GLN A 262 -20.48 -3.90 -3.70
C GLN A 262 -19.30 -2.91 -3.60
N LEU A 263 -19.49 -1.74 -2.96
CA LEU A 263 -18.47 -0.71 -2.86
C LEU A 263 -17.58 -0.92 -1.63
N THR A 264 -16.28 -0.68 -1.80
CA THR A 264 -15.29 -0.75 -0.73
C THR A 264 -15.31 0.51 0.15
N ILE A 265 -14.68 0.47 1.33
CA ILE A 265 -14.59 1.64 2.23
C ILE A 265 -13.90 2.79 1.48
N SER A 266 -12.80 2.48 0.80
CA SER A 266 -12.01 3.44 0.04
C SER A 266 -12.82 4.09 -1.11
N GLN A 267 -13.74 3.36 -1.73
CA GLN A 267 -14.65 3.88 -2.75
C GLN A 267 -15.71 4.83 -2.16
N LEU A 268 -16.32 4.48 -1.03
CA LEU A 268 -17.31 5.35 -0.37
C LEU A 268 -16.69 6.68 0.05
N PHE A 269 -15.52 6.63 0.70
CA PHE A 269 -14.77 7.83 1.08
C PHE A 269 -14.39 8.68 -0.13
N SER A 270 -14.08 8.04 -1.27
CA SER A 270 -13.78 8.75 -2.51
C SER A 270 -14.98 9.55 -3.02
N VAL A 271 -16.18 8.95 -3.01
CA VAL A 271 -17.42 9.64 -3.42
C VAL A 271 -17.71 10.84 -2.50
N LEU A 272 -17.64 10.66 -1.18
CA LEU A 272 -17.88 11.74 -0.21
C LEU A 272 -16.90 12.91 -0.40
N THR A 273 -15.63 12.58 -0.61
CA THR A 273 -14.57 13.58 -0.84
C THR A 273 -14.79 14.33 -2.15
N MET A 274 -15.23 13.64 -3.20
CA MET A 274 -15.56 14.24 -4.49
C MET A 274 -16.74 15.21 -4.38
N LEU A 275 -17.81 14.81 -3.69
CA LEU A 275 -18.96 15.68 -3.43
C LEU A 275 -18.56 16.94 -2.66
N PHE A 276 -17.66 16.80 -1.67
CA PHE A 276 -17.10 17.95 -0.95
C PHE A 276 -16.33 18.89 -1.91
N GLY A 277 -15.51 18.36 -2.81
CA GLY A 277 -14.79 19.14 -3.82
C GLY A 277 -15.72 19.92 -4.75
N ILE A 278 -16.78 19.27 -5.25
CA ILE A 278 -17.81 19.92 -6.09
C ILE A 278 -18.54 21.02 -5.31
N GLY A 279 -18.88 20.75 -4.03
CA GLY A 279 -19.49 21.74 -3.14
C GLY A 279 -18.58 22.96 -2.92
N LEU A 280 -17.28 22.74 -2.69
CA LEU A 280 -16.30 23.81 -2.53
C LEU A 280 -16.14 24.64 -3.82
N TRP A 281 -16.08 23.98 -4.98
CA TRP A 281 -16.04 24.66 -6.28
C TRP A 281 -17.28 25.54 -6.51
N THR A 282 -18.45 25.00 -6.20
CA THR A 282 -19.73 25.71 -6.34
C THR A 282 -19.80 26.90 -5.38
N TYR A 283 -19.43 26.70 -4.12
CA TYR A 283 -19.38 27.73 -3.08
C TYR A 283 -18.47 28.90 -3.47
N THR A 284 -17.24 28.61 -3.91
CA THR A 284 -16.30 29.65 -4.33
C THR A 284 -16.87 30.42 -5.52
N THR A 285 -17.43 29.72 -6.51
CA THR A 285 -18.05 30.32 -7.70
C THR A 285 -19.17 31.30 -7.34
N ILE A 286 -20.06 30.92 -6.42
CA ILE A 286 -21.20 31.72 -5.97
C ILE A 286 -20.77 32.95 -5.16
N ARG A 287 -19.81 32.80 -4.22
CA ARG A 287 -19.40 33.90 -3.33
C ARG A 287 -18.68 35.06 -4.04
N LYS A 288 -18.17 34.84 -5.26
CA LYS A 288 -17.49 35.86 -6.09
C LYS A 288 -16.42 36.69 -5.33
N GLN A 289 -15.79 36.13 -4.29
CA GLN A 289 -14.70 36.81 -3.59
C GLN A 289 -13.49 36.91 -4.52
N PRO A 290 -12.87 38.09 -4.64
CA PRO A 290 -11.67 38.26 -5.45
C PRO A 290 -10.49 37.50 -4.84
N LEU A 291 -9.48 37.24 -5.67
CA LEU A 291 -8.24 36.61 -5.23
C LEU A 291 -7.56 37.44 -4.15
N ALA A 292 -7.19 36.82 -3.03
CA ALA A 292 -6.40 37.48 -2.00
C ALA A 292 -4.99 37.86 -2.50
N TYR A 293 -4.45 37.09 -3.45
CA TYR A 293 -3.21 37.38 -4.15
C TYR A 293 -3.46 37.51 -5.65
N PRO A 294 -3.27 38.70 -6.25
CA PRO A 294 -3.52 38.94 -7.68
C PRO A 294 -2.73 37.98 -8.57
N SER A 295 -3.37 37.48 -9.64
CA SER A 295 -2.67 36.76 -10.70
C SER A 295 -1.82 37.72 -11.54
N ARG A 296 -0.78 37.23 -12.20
CA ARG A 296 0.04 38.04 -13.12
C ARG A 296 -0.80 38.74 -14.19
N SER A 297 -1.78 38.03 -14.76
CA SER A 297 -2.71 38.59 -15.74
C SER A 297 -3.56 39.73 -15.17
N SER A 298 -4.02 39.62 -13.92
CA SER A 298 -4.75 40.71 -13.25
C SER A 298 -3.87 41.93 -12.97
N LEU A 299 -2.57 41.74 -12.73
CA LEU A 299 -1.61 42.84 -12.56
C LEU A 299 -1.27 43.51 -13.90
N GLU A 300 -1.17 42.74 -14.98
CA GLU A 300 -0.93 43.26 -16.34
C GLU A 300 -2.14 44.05 -16.87
N LEU A 301 -3.37 43.61 -16.58
CA LEU A 301 -4.60 44.35 -16.88
C LEU A 301 -4.79 45.62 -16.03
N ALA A 302 -4.17 45.68 -14.86
CA ALA A 302 -4.24 46.82 -13.96
C ALA A 302 -3.18 47.90 -14.24
N LYS A 303 -2.21 47.64 -15.14
CA LYS A 303 -1.29 48.69 -15.58
C LYS A 303 -2.09 49.73 -16.38
N PRO A 304 -1.96 51.02 -16.08
CA PRO A 304 -2.55 52.05 -16.92
C PRO A 304 -2.03 51.85 -18.36
N SER A 305 -2.92 51.95 -19.34
CA SER A 305 -2.49 52.07 -20.73
C SER A 305 -1.65 53.33 -20.81
N ASP A 306 -0.36 53.18 -21.14
CA ASP A 306 0.48 54.34 -21.47
C ASP A 306 -0.14 55.04 -22.68
N THR A 307 -0.95 56.07 -22.42
CA THR A 307 -1.53 57.02 -23.39
C THR A 307 -1.44 58.41 -22.82
#